data_AF-A0A496RI74-F1
#
_entry.id   AF-A0A496RI74-F1
#
_cell.length_a   1.000
_cell.length_b   1.000
_cell.length_c   1.000
_cell.angle_alpha   90.00
_cell.angle_beta   90.00
_cell.angle_gamma   90.00
#
_symmetry.space_group_name_H-M   'P 1'
#
loop_
_entity.id
_entity.type
_entity.pdbx_description
1 polymer ?
#
loop_
_entity_poly.entity_id
_entity_poly.type
_entity_poly.pdbx_seq_one_letter_code
_entity_poly.pdbx_strand_id
1 'polypeptide(L)'
;MKRAKSQSVIARNAVTLEQIKEVKTDHPLWGYRRVWSYLKYRQGLPVNKKRLQRLMKEQNLLVTPDVRNKAERGPIRLKPHAEYPNHFWGYDKS
;
A
#
# COMPACT_ATOMS: atom_id res chain seq x y z
N MET A 1 -21.50 -1.25 19.70
CA MET A 1 -21.05 -0.02 20.40
C MET A 1 -19.51 0.02 20.41
N LYS A 2 -18.86 1.09 19.92
CA LYS A 2 -17.39 1.21 20.04
C LYS A 2 -17.05 1.67 21.46
N ARG A 3 -16.20 0.93 22.18
CA ARG A 3 -15.73 1.32 23.51
C ARG A 3 -14.82 2.55 23.39
N ALA A 4 -15.01 3.53 24.27
CA ALA A 4 -14.09 4.67 24.39
C ALA A 4 -12.67 4.18 24.74
N LYS A 5 -11.65 4.79 24.11
CA LYS A 5 -10.24 4.50 24.41
C LYS A 5 -9.88 5.17 25.74
N SER A 6 -9.02 4.53 26.54
CA SER A 6 -8.50 5.17 27.76
C SER A 6 -7.61 6.36 27.42
N GLN A 7 -7.55 7.36 28.31
CA GLN A 7 -6.73 8.56 28.10
C GLN A 7 -5.25 8.24 27.88
N SER A 8 -4.70 7.27 28.63
CA SER A 8 -3.32 6.82 28.48
C SER A 8 -3.02 6.20 27.12
N VAL A 9 -4.00 5.54 26.50
CA VAL A 9 -3.87 4.99 25.15
C VAL A 9 -3.95 6.10 24.10
N ILE A 10 -4.80 7.11 24.31
CA ILE A 10 -4.92 8.26 23.43
C ILE A 10 -3.59 9.03 23.38
N ALA A 11 -3.00 9.34 24.55
CA ALA A 11 -1.72 10.05 24.63
C ALA A 11 -0.59 9.29 23.91
N ARG A 12 -0.44 7.98 24.16
CA ARG A 12 0.56 7.16 23.46
C ARG A 12 0.34 7.10 21.94
N ASN A 13 -0.92 7.04 21.51
CA ASN A 13 -1.25 7.03 20.09
C ASN A 13 -0.91 8.37 19.44
N ALA A 14 -1.15 9.50 20.12
CA ALA A 14 -0.83 10.83 19.60
C ALA A 14 0.66 10.98 19.27
N VAL A 15 1.54 10.57 20.19
CA VAL A 15 3.00 10.57 19.97
C VAL A 15 3.40 9.73 18.75
N THR A 16 2.80 8.54 18.60
CA THR A 16 3.09 7.68 17.44
C THR A 16 2.60 8.31 16.13
N LEU A 17 1.52 9.08 16.19
CA LEU A 17 0.85 9.67 15.04
C LEU A 17 1.65 10.85 14.48
N GLU A 18 2.26 11.66 15.34
CA GLU A 18 3.18 12.72 14.92
C GLU A 18 4.39 12.17 14.15
N GLN A 19 5.01 11.11 14.67
CA GLN A 19 6.13 10.42 13.99
C GLN A 19 5.72 9.84 12.64
N ILE A 20 4.51 9.28 12.53
CA ILE A 20 3.98 8.81 11.24
C ILE A 20 3.79 9.97 10.26
N LYS A 21 3.29 11.12 10.73
CA LYS A 21 3.08 12.31 9.88
C LYS A 21 4.40 12.83 9.34
N GLU A 22 5.42 12.94 10.18
CA GLU A 22 6.78 13.35 9.77
C GLU A 22 7.30 12.49 8.61
N VAL A 23 7.31 11.16 8.79
CA VAL A 23 7.74 10.21 7.73
C VAL A 23 6.86 10.33 6.48
N LYS A 24 5.58 10.64 6.64
CA LYS A 24 4.63 10.76 5.53
C LYS A 24 4.84 12.05 4.73
N THR A 25 5.28 13.13 5.38
CA THR A 25 5.67 14.39 4.72
C THR A 25 6.86 14.15 3.80
N ASP A 26 7.87 13.42 4.27
CA ASP A 26 9.04 13.07 3.45
C ASP A 26 8.69 12.04 2.35
N HIS A 27 7.74 11.15 2.64
CA HIS A 27 7.40 10.02 1.78
C HIS A 27 5.88 9.87 1.55
N PRO A 28 5.27 10.78 0.76
CA PRO A 28 3.81 10.82 0.59
C PRO A 28 3.24 9.55 -0.04
N LEU A 29 4.01 8.84 -0.87
CA LEU A 29 3.57 7.62 -1.57
C LEU A 29 3.74 6.33 -0.72
N TRP A 30 4.24 6.41 0.51
CA TRP A 30 4.46 5.22 1.31
C TRP A 30 3.19 4.70 1.99
N GLY A 31 2.89 3.42 1.75
CA GLY A 31 1.89 2.68 2.52
C GLY A 31 2.40 2.27 3.91
N TYR A 32 1.49 1.75 4.74
CA TYR A 32 1.77 1.43 6.15
C TYR A 32 2.95 0.46 6.36
N ARG A 33 3.20 -0.45 5.39
CA ARG A 33 4.32 -1.41 5.48
C ARG A 33 5.68 -0.72 5.42
N ARG A 34 5.83 0.26 4.52
CA ARG A 34 7.09 1.03 4.37
C ARG A 34 7.30 1.97 5.55
N VAL A 35 6.25 2.69 5.96
CA VAL A 35 6.30 3.53 7.16
C VAL A 35 6.69 2.72 8.39
N TRP A 36 6.06 1.55 8.62
CA TRP A 36 6.43 0.67 9.73
C TRP A 36 7.90 0.24 9.69
N SER A 37 8.40 -0.19 8.52
CA SER A 37 9.81 -0.58 8.38
C SER A 37 10.74 0.59 8.68
N TYR A 38 10.42 1.80 8.22
CA TYR A 38 11.22 2.98 8.49
C TYR A 38 11.28 3.31 9.98
N LEU A 39 10.13 3.36 10.65
CA LEU A 39 10.08 3.61 12.10
C LEU A 39 10.85 2.54 12.88
N LYS A 40 10.74 1.27 12.49
CA LYS A 40 11.42 0.18 13.20
C LYS A 40 12.93 0.18 12.98
N TYR A 41 13.38 0.29 11.73
CA TYR A 41 14.78 0.04 11.37
C TYR A 41 15.63 1.31 11.31
N ARG A 42 15.04 2.48 10.99
CA ARG A 42 15.76 3.75 10.93
C ARG A 42 15.64 4.54 12.22
N GLN A 43 14.45 4.61 12.81
CA GLN A 43 14.23 5.35 14.06
C GLN A 43 14.30 4.48 15.32
N GLY A 44 14.42 3.16 15.17
CA GLY A 44 14.53 2.25 16.32
C GLY A 44 13.27 2.15 17.17
N LEU A 45 12.10 2.59 16.67
CA LEU A 45 10.84 2.61 17.42
C LEU A 45 10.10 1.27 17.27
N PRO A 46 9.97 0.45 18.32
CA PRO A 46 9.31 -0.85 18.24
C PRO A 46 7.77 -0.70 18.29
N VAL A 47 7.18 -0.21 17.21
CA VAL A 47 5.72 -0.11 17.07
C VAL A 47 5.15 -1.39 16.45
N ASN A 48 4.09 -1.93 17.05
CA ASN A 48 3.39 -3.09 16.50
C ASN A 48 2.71 -2.74 15.16
N LYS A 49 2.93 -3.57 14.13
CA LYS A 49 2.31 -3.44 12.79
C LYS A 49 0.81 -3.21 12.84
N LYS A 50 0.08 -3.96 13.69
CA LYS A 50 -1.38 -3.86 13.82
C LYS A 50 -1.81 -2.49 14.36
N ARG A 51 -1.06 -1.95 15.33
CA ARG A 51 -1.33 -0.63 15.91
C ARG A 51 -1.11 0.46 14.87
N LEU A 52 -0.01 0.41 14.14
CA LEU A 52 0.33 1.38 13.10
C LEU A 52 -0.70 1.38 11.96
N GLN A 53 -1.06 0.19 11.47
CA GLN A 53 -2.10 0.05 10.45
C GLN A 53 -3.44 0.63 10.92
N ARG A 54 -3.85 0.38 12.16
CA ARG A 54 -5.09 0.95 12.73
C ARG A 54 -5.02 2.48 12.80
N LEU A 55 -3.93 3.05 13.30
CA LEU A 55 -3.77 4.50 13.42
C LEU A 55 -3.79 5.19 12.05
N MET A 56 -3.05 4.66 11.07
CA MET A 56 -3.07 5.20 9.71
C MET A 56 -4.45 5.10 9.06
N LYS A 57 -5.19 4.01 9.33
CA LYS A 57 -6.57 3.86 8.84
C LYS A 57 -7.53 4.86 9.50
N GLU A 58 -7.44 5.04 10.81
CA GLU A 58 -8.29 6.00 11.56
C GLU A 58 -8.06 7.45 11.13
N GLN A 59 -6.86 7.78 10.66
CA GLN A 59 -6.47 9.14 10.22
C GLN A 59 -6.52 9.33 8.70
N ASN A 60 -7.03 8.34 7.95
CA ASN A 60 -7.07 8.35 6.47
C ASN A 60 -5.70 8.62 5.81
N LEU A 61 -4.60 8.20 6.44
CA LEU A 61 -3.21 8.37 5.95
C LEU A 61 -2.77 7.24 5.00
N LEU A 62 -3.66 6.32 4.68
CA LEU A 62 -3.39 5.22 3.75
C LEU A 62 -3.36 5.75 2.32
N VAL A 63 -2.35 5.33 1.57
CA VAL A 63 -2.28 5.62 0.13
C VAL A 63 -3.45 4.90 -0.54
N THR A 64 -4.35 5.67 -1.15
CA THR A 64 -5.40 5.11 -1.99
C THR A 64 -4.77 4.57 -3.26
N PRO A 65 -5.12 3.34 -3.68
CA PRO A 65 -4.65 2.83 -4.96
C PRO A 65 -5.14 3.75 -6.07
N ASP A 66 -4.22 4.19 -6.92
CA ASP A 66 -4.57 4.99 -8.09
C ASP A 66 -5.20 4.08 -9.15
N VAL A 67 -6.53 4.02 -9.11
CA VAL A 67 -7.34 3.23 -10.06
C VAL A 67 -7.37 3.85 -11.46
N ARG A 68 -6.93 5.11 -11.62
CA ARG A 68 -6.94 5.80 -12.91
C ARG A 68 -5.89 5.25 -13.87
N ASN A 69 -4.75 4.81 -13.34
CA ASN A 69 -3.65 4.26 -14.13
C ASN A 69 -3.76 2.74 -14.35
N LYS A 70 -4.98 2.21 -14.31
CA LYS A 70 -5.21 0.80 -14.64
C LYS A 70 -5.19 0.67 -16.16
N ALA A 71 -4.19 -0.04 -16.68
CA ALA A 71 -4.12 -0.33 -18.11
C ALA A 71 -5.46 -0.92 -18.60
N GLU A 72 -6.09 -0.23 -19.54
CA GLU A 72 -7.25 -0.75 -20.23
C GLU A 72 -6.78 -1.94 -21.07
N ARG A 73 -7.08 -3.14 -20.59
CA ARG A 73 -6.90 -4.34 -21.39
C ARG A 73 -8.00 -4.29 -22.43
N GLY A 74 -7.61 -4.20 -23.71
CA GLY A 74 -8.53 -4.39 -24.82
C GLY A 74 -9.31 -5.70 -24.68
N PRO A 75 -10.39 -5.88 -25.45
CA PRO A 75 -11.20 -7.09 -25.35
C PRO A 75 -10.31 -8.33 -25.43
N ILE A 76 -10.52 -9.28 -24.52
CA ILE A 76 -9.82 -10.56 -24.52
C ILE A 76 -10.16 -11.23 -25.86
N ARG A 77 -9.23 -11.14 -26.82
CA ARG A 77 -9.35 -11.86 -28.07
C ARG A 77 -9.04 -13.32 -27.77
N LEU A 78 -9.84 -14.22 -28.31
CA LEU A 78 -9.48 -15.63 -28.31
C LEU A 78 -8.12 -15.79 -29.00
N LYS A 79 -7.31 -16.72 -28.50
CA LYS A 79 -6.07 -17.07 -29.19
C LYS A 79 -6.42 -17.51 -30.61
N PRO A 80 -5.73 -17.02 -31.64
CA PRO A 80 -6.01 -17.43 -33.01
C PRO A 80 -5.78 -18.94 -33.16
N HIS A 81 -6.67 -19.60 -33.90
CA HIS A 81 -6.58 -21.03 -34.21
C HIS A 81 -5.81 -21.23 -35.52
N ALA A 82 -4.81 -22.13 -35.52
CA ALA A 82 -4.05 -22.45 -36.72
C ALA A 82 -4.81 -23.47 -37.58
N GLU A 83 -5.25 -23.05 -38.77
CA GLU A 83 -5.93 -23.93 -39.73
C GLU A 83 -4.97 -24.86 -40.51
N TYR A 84 -3.68 -24.54 -40.61
CA TYR A 84 -2.70 -25.31 -41.38
C TYR A 84 -1.27 -25.21 -40.79
N PRO A 85 -0.34 -26.12 -41.15
CA PRO A 85 1.05 -26.04 -40.72
C PRO A 85 1.71 -24.72 -41.14
N ASN A 86 2.56 -24.15 -40.28
CA ASN A 86 3.26 -22.86 -40.49
C ASN A 86 2.34 -21.63 -40.69
N HIS A 87 1.08 -21.69 -40.24
CA HIS A 87 0.12 -20.58 -40.34
C HIS A 87 0.52 -19.37 -39.45
N PHE A 88 1.09 -19.60 -38.27
CA PHE A 88 1.55 -18.53 -37.39
C PHE A 88 3.03 -18.69 -37.05
N TRP A 89 3.76 -17.58 -37.14
CA TRP A 89 5.14 -17.45 -36.68
C TRP A 89 5.17 -16.40 -35.58
N GLY A 90 5.59 -16.80 -34.38
CA GLY A 90 5.87 -15.89 -33.27
C GLY A 90 7.35 -15.60 -33.23
N TYR A 91 7.74 -14.33 -33.22
CA TYR A 91 9.09 -13.92 -32.84
C TYR A 91 9.02 -13.27 -31.47
N ASP A 92 9.83 -13.76 -30.53
CA ASP A 92 9.94 -13.16 -29.21
C ASP A 92 10.93 -11.99 -29.30
N LYS A 93 10.44 -10.75 -29.16
CA LYS A 93 11.33 -9.62 -28.97
C LYS A 93 11.68 -9.55 -27.49
N SER A 94 12.93 -9.91 -27.17
CA SER A 94 13.55 -9.74 -25.86
C SER A 94 13.70 -8.27 -25.50
#